data_AF-A0A965VTP1-F1
#
_entry.id   AF-A0A965VTP1-F1
#
_cell.length_a   1.000
_cell.length_b   1.000
_cell.length_c   1.000
_cell.angle_alpha   90.00
_cell.angle_beta   90.00
_cell.angle_gamma   90.00
#
_symmetry.space_group_name_H-M   'P 1'
#
loop_
_entity.id
_entity.type
_entity.pdbx_description
1 polymer ?
#
loop_
_entity_poly.entity_id
_entity_poly.type
_entity_poly.pdbx_seq_one_letter_code
_entity_poly.pdbx_strand_id
1 'polypeptide(L)' 'QTGQPIGDMDTQIAAHALALGLPLVTHNTRHFKRVAGLKLEDWMN' A
#
# COMPACT_ATOMS: atom_id res chain seq x y z
N GLN A 1 -16.35 11.68 6.32
CA GLN A 1 -15.44 10.92 5.43
C GLN A 1 -15.35 9.51 5.97
N THR A 2 -15.88 8.52 5.25
CA THR A 2 -15.84 7.11 5.68
C THR A 2 -14.56 6.47 5.16
N GLY A 3 -13.49 6.48 5.96
CA GLY A 3 -12.27 5.74 5.64
C GLY A 3 -12.58 4.25 5.63
N GLN A 4 -12.52 3.60 4.47
CA GLN A 4 -12.49 2.13 4.42
C GLN A 4 -11.15 1.65 4.99
N PRO A 5 -11.10 0.75 5.97
CA PRO A 5 -9.83 0.17 6.38
C PRO A 5 -9.20 -0.59 5.20
N ILE A 6 -7.87 -0.61 5.12
CA ILE A 6 -7.14 -1.41 4.13
C ILE A 6 -6.88 -2.85 4.61
N GLY A 7 -7.31 -3.19 5.83
CA GLY A 7 -7.03 -4.47 6.48
C GLY A 7 -5.79 -4.36 7.37
N ASP A 8 -5.77 -5.10 8.47
CA ASP A 8 -4.72 -4.93 9.50
C ASP A 8 -3.33 -5.30 8.98
N MET A 9 -3.23 -6.38 8.19
CA MET A 9 -1.97 -6.82 7.59
C MET A 9 -1.50 -5.85 6.50
N ASP A 10 -2.39 -5.44 5.60
CA ASP A 10 -2.08 -4.45 4.56
C ASP A 10 -1.61 -3.13 5.18
N THR A 11 -2.15 -2.76 6.33
CA THR A 11 -1.71 -1.58 7.09
C THR A 11 -0.26 -1.74 7.57
N GLN A 12 0.11 -2.90 8.13
CA GLN A 12 1.48 -3.17 8.57
C GLN A 12 2.47 -3.22 7.41
N ILE A 13 2.09 -3.86 6.30
CA ILE A 13 2.90 -3.94 5.08
C ILE A 13 3.15 -2.53 4.51
N ALA A 14 2.09 -1.73 4.38
CA ALA A 14 2.18 -0.36 3.89
C ALA A 14 3.04 0.52 4.80
N ALA A 15 2.87 0.41 6.13
CA ALA A 15 3.66 1.16 7.10
C ALA A 15 5.15 0.80 7.02
N HIS A 16 5.48 -0.48 6.84
CA HIS A 16 6.87 -0.93 6.70
C HIS A 16 7.53 -0.36 5.43
N ALA A 17 6.86 -0.46 4.28
CA ALA A 17 7.37 0.09 3.02
C ALA A 17 7.51 1.63 3.08
N LEU A 18 6.55 2.32 3.69
CA LEU A 18 6.60 3.77 3.93
C LEU A 18 7.79 4.16 4.81
N ALA A 19 8.00 3.47 5.93
CA ALA A 19 9.08 3.77 6.86
C ALA A 19 10.47 3.64 6.21
N LEU A 20 10.60 2.73 5.23
CA LEU A 20 11.83 2.53 4.47
C LEU A 20 11.92 3.36 3.18
N GLY A 21 10.83 4.04 2.79
CA GLY A 21 10.76 4.80 1.54
C GLY A 21 10.84 3.95 0.25
N LEU A 22 10.57 2.65 0.36
CA LEU A 22 10.69 1.66 -0.71
C LEU A 22 9.38 1.48 -1.49
N PRO A 23 9.44 1.08 -2.77
CA PRO A 23 8.26 0.67 -3.51
C PRO A 23 7.68 -0.64 -2.95
N LEU A 24 6.36 -0.66 -2.75
CA LEU A 24 5.61 -1.88 -2.48
C LEU A 24 5.12 -2.47 -3.81
N VAL A 25 5.67 -3.62 -4.16
CA VAL A 25 5.25 -4.39 -5.33
C VAL A 25 3.99 -5.20 -4.97
N THR A 26 2.88 -5.00 -5.69
CA THR A 26 1.63 -5.72 -5.45
C THR A 26 0.74 -5.75 -6.68
N HIS A 27 0.07 -6.87 -6.92
CA HIS A 27 -0.98 -6.97 -7.93
C HIS A 27 -2.33 -6.40 -7.44
N ASN A 28 -2.50 -6.18 -6.12
CA ASN A 28 -3.68 -5.55 -5.55
C ASN A 28 -3.46 -4.06 -5.25
N THR A 29 -3.05 -3.30 -6.28
CA THR A 29 -2.79 -1.86 -6.17
C THR A 29 -4.01 -1.08 -5.68
N ARG A 30 -5.23 -1.61 -5.87
CA ARG A 30 -6.48 -0.97 -5.45
C ARG A 30 -6.58 -0.73 -3.94
N HIS A 31 -6.04 -1.64 -3.13
CA HIS A 31 -6.03 -1.49 -1.68
C HIS A 31 -5.02 -0.42 -1.28
N PHE A 32 -3.78 -0.58 -1.73
CA PHE A 32 -2.65 0.21 -1.24
C PHE A 32 -2.59 1.64 -1.77
N LYS A 33 -3.23 1.94 -2.91
CA LYS A 33 -3.26 3.30 -3.50
C LYS A 33 -3.91 4.37 -2.61
N ARG A 34 -4.55 3.96 -1.51
CA ARG A 34 -5.20 4.83 -0.52
C ARG A 34 -4.22 5.30 0.56
N VAL A 35 -3.02 4.73 0.61
CA VAL A 35 -1.96 5.12 1.54
C VAL A 35 -1.17 6.26 0.92
N ALA A 36 -1.33 7.46 1.47
CA ALA A 36 -0.62 8.64 0.98
C ALA A 36 0.91 8.45 1.11
N GLY A 37 1.64 8.76 0.04
CA GLY A 37 3.11 8.68 -0.01
C GLY A 37 3.68 7.26 -0.27
N LEU A 38 2.84 6.23 -0.32
CA LEU A 38 3.29 4.88 -0.63
C LEU A 38 3.57 4.74 -2.13
N LYS A 39 4.80 4.37 -2.48
CA LYS A 39 5.19 4.05 -3.85
C LYS A 39 4.71 2.65 -4.18
N LEU A 40 4.04 2.47 -5.32
CA LEU A 40 3.52 1.19 -5.76
C LEU A 40 4.08 0.78 -7.11
N GLU A 41 4.33 -0.50 -7.26
CA GLU A 41 4.65 -1.14 -8.54
C GLU A 41 3.75 -2.36 -8.74
N ASP A 42 3.33 -2.57 -9.98
CA ASP A 42 2.62 -3.79 -10.39
C ASP A 42 3.40 -4.42 -11.53
N TRP A 43 4.01 -5.57 -11.27
CA TRP A 43 4.85 -6.28 -12.24
C TRP A 43 4.07 -7.22 -13.15
N MET A 44 2.76 -7.38 -12.92
CA MET A 44 1.88 -8.21 -13.76
C MET A 44 1.14 -7.37 -14.82
N ASN A 45 1.39 -6.06 -14.87
CA ASN A 45 0.87 -5.12 -15.87
C ASN A 45 1.88 -4.82 -16.96
#